data_AF-A0A8S3UIA9-F1
#
_entry.id   AF-A0A8S3UIA9-F1
#
_cell.length_a   1.000
_cell.length_b   1.000
_cell.length_c   1.000
_cell.angle_alpha   90.00
_cell.angle_beta   90.00
_cell.angle_gamma   90.00
#
_symmetry.space_group_name_H-M   'P 1'
#
loop_
_entity.id
_entity.type
_entity.pdbx_description
1 polymer ?
#
loop_
_entity_poly.entity_id
_entity_poly.type
_entity_poly.pdbx_seq_one_letter_code
_entity_poly.pdbx_strand_id
1 'polypeptide(L)'
;MCDDKIQIRADEQELQQFHHLVIRPATPIFNPLGQYCPVRRCCTIYKYSTLRELHTHWQYLHQPNRQIYKCGKCRKMFGIKSRCSRHISFKHYVREDNIHKFLNTIVTPNVDYIETRGAMLPRLGTAEENAEIIDREKREASRKREEEARASLVHRITERLEAAEIMDRDFS
;
A
#
# COMPACT_ATOMS: atom_id res chain seq x y z
N MET A 1 -42.96 -13.09 32.75
CA MET A 1 -41.77 -13.29 31.90
C MET A 1 -40.80 -12.18 32.29
N CYS A 2 -39.75 -12.53 33.02
CA CYS A 2 -38.82 -11.55 33.60
C CYS A 2 -37.75 -11.18 32.59
N ASP A 3 -37.64 -9.89 32.28
CA ASP A 3 -36.51 -9.30 31.56
C ASP A 3 -35.30 -9.21 32.50
N ASP A 4 -34.46 -10.24 32.48
CA ASP A 4 -33.17 -10.21 33.18
C ASP A 4 -32.20 -9.32 32.41
N LYS A 5 -32.19 -8.03 32.76
CA LYS A 5 -31.14 -7.10 32.36
C LYS A 5 -29.86 -7.48 33.11
N ILE A 6 -28.92 -8.10 32.40
CA ILE A 6 -27.57 -8.33 32.91
C ILE A 6 -26.88 -6.96 33.07
N GLN A 7 -26.82 -6.45 34.30
CA GLN A 7 -26.00 -5.30 34.64
C GLN A 7 -24.56 -5.76 34.86
N ILE A 8 -23.70 -5.53 33.87
CA ILE A 8 -22.25 -5.67 34.04
C ILE A 8 -21.78 -4.42 34.79
N ARG A 9 -21.42 -4.56 36.06
CA ARG A 9 -20.71 -3.54 36.82
C ARG A 9 -19.23 -3.64 36.46
N ALA A 10 -18.77 -2.79 35.54
CA ALA A 10 -17.34 -2.59 35.33
C ALA A 10 -16.82 -1.57 36.36
N ASP A 11 -15.77 -1.93 37.07
CA ASP A 11 -15.04 -1.03 37.95
C ASP A 11 -14.30 0.04 37.12
N GLU A 12 -14.27 1.28 37.60
CA GLU A 12 -13.53 2.38 36.98
C GLU A 12 -12.02 2.06 36.88
N GLN A 13 -11.50 1.23 37.80
CA GLN A 13 -10.15 0.67 37.76
C GLN A 13 -9.96 -0.38 36.67
N GLU A 14 -10.97 -1.21 36.36
CA GLU A 14 -10.94 -2.15 35.22
C GLU A 14 -10.99 -1.39 33.89
N LEU A 15 -11.80 -0.33 33.79
CA LEU A 15 -11.84 0.56 32.62
C LEU A 15 -10.50 1.26 32.36
N GLN A 16 -9.76 1.60 33.43
CA GLN A 16 -8.41 2.17 33.33
C GLN A 16 -7.35 1.16 32.86
N GLN A 17 -7.54 -0.15 33.06
CA GLN A 17 -6.62 -1.17 32.50
C GLN A 17 -6.65 -1.21 30.96
N PHE A 18 -7.76 -0.81 30.34
CA PHE A 18 -7.90 -0.75 28.89
C PHE A 18 -7.37 0.56 28.28
N HIS A 19 -7.07 1.60 29.07
CA HIS A 19 -6.46 2.84 28.57
C HIS A 19 -5.06 2.62 27.94
N HIS A 20 -4.40 1.51 28.27
CA HIS A 20 -3.11 1.12 27.71
C HIS A 20 -3.22 0.29 26.44
N LEU A 21 -4.43 -0.12 26.05
CA LEU A 21 -4.70 -0.55 24.68
C LEU A 21 -4.66 0.71 23.82
N VAL A 22 -3.46 1.19 23.56
CA VAL A 22 -3.17 2.03 22.42
C VAL A 22 -3.76 1.26 21.25
N ILE A 23 -4.93 1.69 20.77
CA ILE A 23 -5.50 1.25 19.51
C ILE A 23 -4.44 1.65 18.49
N ARG A 24 -3.50 0.74 18.21
CA ARG A 24 -2.49 0.94 17.19
C ARG A 24 -3.28 1.33 15.95
N PRO A 25 -3.01 2.48 15.32
CA PRO A 25 -3.73 2.85 14.11
C PRO A 25 -3.64 1.65 13.18
N ALA A 26 -4.80 1.14 12.77
CA ALA A 26 -4.88 -0.07 11.97
C ALA A 26 -3.98 0.13 10.77
N THR A 27 -3.00 -0.77 10.59
CA THR A 27 -2.12 -0.70 9.42
C THR A 27 -2.99 -0.69 8.16
N PRO A 28 -2.73 0.23 7.22
CA PRO A 28 -3.58 0.40 6.06
C PRO A 28 -3.63 -0.90 5.26
N ILE A 29 -4.78 -1.21 4.67
CA ILE A 29 -4.93 -2.39 3.83
C ILE A 29 -4.44 -2.05 2.42
N PHE A 30 -3.69 -2.95 1.80
CA PHE A 30 -3.28 -2.82 0.41
C PHE A 30 -4.50 -2.82 -0.50
N ASN A 31 -4.64 -1.81 -1.38
CA ASN A 31 -5.74 -1.78 -2.34
C ASN A 31 -5.58 -2.92 -3.39
N PRO A 32 -6.51 -3.89 -3.46
CA PRO A 32 -6.40 -5.02 -4.39
C PRO A 32 -6.48 -4.60 -5.88
N LEU A 33 -6.97 -3.39 -6.18
CA LEU A 33 -6.94 -2.80 -7.54
C LEU A 33 -5.59 -2.12 -7.86
N GLY A 34 -4.62 -2.25 -6.95
CA GLY A 34 -3.28 -1.70 -7.01
C GLY A 34 -3.16 -0.37 -6.26
N GLN A 35 -1.94 -0.07 -5.79
CA GLN A 35 -1.68 1.06 -4.92
C GLN A 35 -0.34 1.72 -5.25
N TYR A 36 -0.28 3.05 -5.11
CA TYR A 36 0.99 3.79 -5.14
C TYR A 36 1.69 3.71 -3.76
N CYS A 37 2.98 4.04 -3.71
CA CYS A 37 3.67 4.15 -2.43
C CYS A 37 2.97 5.20 -1.54
N PRO A 38 2.64 4.88 -0.26
CA PRO A 38 1.96 5.82 0.62
C PRO A 38 2.87 6.94 1.16
N VAL A 39 4.19 6.84 0.95
CA VAL A 39 5.15 7.88 1.34
C VAL A 39 5.00 9.07 0.40
N ARG A 40 4.63 10.24 0.94
CA ARG A 40 4.46 11.48 0.17
C ARG A 40 5.76 11.84 -0.55
N ARG A 41 5.64 12.17 -1.84
CA ARG A 41 6.78 12.51 -2.73
C ARG A 41 7.82 11.39 -2.86
N CYS A 42 7.48 10.15 -2.52
CA CYS A 42 8.30 9.02 -2.94
C CYS A 42 8.33 8.94 -4.47
N CYS A 43 9.52 8.72 -5.02
CA CYS A 43 9.89 8.96 -6.41
C CYS A 43 9.25 8.00 -7.44
N THR A 44 8.18 7.29 -7.10
CA THR A 44 7.56 6.31 -8.01
C THR A 44 6.18 6.76 -8.44
N ILE A 45 6.08 7.18 -9.70
CA ILE A 45 4.82 7.29 -10.45
C ILE A 45 4.17 5.93 -10.74
N TYR A 46 4.80 4.84 -10.30
CA TYR A 46 4.35 3.47 -10.56
C TYR A 46 3.28 3.04 -9.58
N LYS A 47 2.17 2.52 -10.12
CA LYS A 47 1.13 1.81 -9.37
C LYS A 47 1.56 0.36 -9.21
N TYR A 48 1.65 -0.13 -7.98
CA TYR A 48 1.96 -1.52 -7.69
C TYR A 48 0.68 -2.35 -7.79
N SER A 49 0.71 -3.44 -8.58
CA SER A 49 -0.42 -4.34 -8.74
C SER A 49 -0.52 -5.35 -7.59
N THR A 50 0.59 -5.63 -6.92
CA THR A 50 0.64 -6.58 -5.79
C THR A 50 1.36 -6.00 -4.57
N LEU A 51 0.97 -6.47 -3.39
CA LEU A 51 1.64 -6.11 -2.13
C LEU A 51 3.13 -6.50 -2.14
N ARG A 52 3.50 -7.58 -2.81
CA ARG A 52 4.88 -8.05 -2.90
C ARG A 52 5.79 -7.04 -3.60
N GLU A 53 5.31 -6.43 -4.68
CA GLU A 53 6.06 -5.42 -5.42
C GLU A 53 6.23 -4.16 -4.57
N LEU A 54 5.15 -3.69 -3.92
CA LEU A 54 5.22 -2.55 -3.00
C LEU A 54 6.16 -2.82 -1.82
N HIS A 55 6.12 -4.02 -1.25
CA HIS A 55 7.00 -4.43 -0.17
C HIS A 55 8.46 -4.44 -0.60
N THR A 56 8.75 -4.91 -1.82
CA THR A 56 10.10 -4.88 -2.37
C THR A 56 10.58 -3.43 -2.52
N HIS A 57 9.77 -2.56 -3.14
CA HIS A 57 10.05 -1.13 -3.21
C HIS A 57 10.36 -0.52 -1.83
N TRP A 58 9.52 -0.83 -0.83
CA TRP A 58 9.68 -0.35 0.53
C TRP A 58 11.00 -0.79 1.16
N GLN A 59 11.39 -2.05 0.97
CA GLN A 59 12.68 -2.56 1.47
C GLN A 59 13.88 -1.87 0.81
N TYR A 60 13.75 -1.45 -0.44
CA TYR A 60 14.82 -0.77 -1.14
C TYR A 60 14.92 0.72 -0.77
N LEU A 61 13.82 1.45 -0.65
CA LEU A 61 13.86 2.91 -0.50
C LEU A 61 13.50 3.41 0.89
N HIS A 62 12.68 2.68 1.66
CA HIS A 62 12.14 3.15 2.92
C HIS A 62 12.69 2.42 4.15
N GLN A 63 13.62 1.49 3.95
CA GLN A 63 14.42 0.93 5.04
C GLN A 63 15.72 1.73 5.18
N PRO A 64 16.07 2.22 6.38
CA PRO A 64 17.28 3.03 6.59
C PRO A 64 18.56 2.22 6.39
N ASN A 65 18.48 0.91 6.54
CA ASN A 65 19.59 -0.01 6.31
C ASN A 65 19.20 -1.04 5.25
N ARG A 66 20.14 -1.37 4.38
CA ARG A 66 20.03 -2.45 3.40
C ARG A 66 20.82 -3.66 3.85
N GLN A 67 20.28 -4.83 3.57
CA GLN A 67 21.01 -6.09 3.71
C GLN A 67 21.70 -6.43 2.40
N ILE A 68 23.02 -6.58 2.45
CA ILE A 68 23.84 -7.08 1.36
C ILE A 68 24.28 -8.49 1.74
N TYR A 69 24.13 -9.43 0.83
CA TYR A 69 24.48 -10.82 1.03
C TYR A 69 25.84 -11.08 0.39
N LYS A 70 26.79 -11.54 1.18
CA LYS A 70 28.16 -11.82 0.77
C LYS A 70 28.44 -13.31 0.81
N CYS A 71 29.03 -13.84 -0.26
CA CYS A 71 29.51 -15.21 -0.27
C CYS A 71 30.74 -15.34 0.64
N GLY A 72 30.70 -16.25 1.60
CA GLY A 72 31.80 -16.55 2.50
C GLY A 72 33.00 -17.20 1.81
N LYS A 73 32.81 -17.89 0.68
CA LYS A 73 33.88 -18.55 -0.07
C LYS A 73 34.65 -17.60 -0.98
N CYS A 74 33.97 -16.83 -1.83
CA CYS A 74 34.63 -15.95 -2.82
C CYS A 74 34.48 -14.45 -2.54
N ARG A 75 33.84 -14.07 -1.43
CA ARG A 75 33.62 -12.67 -1.01
C ARG A 75 32.77 -11.82 -1.96
N LYS A 76 32.19 -12.41 -3.02
CA LYS A 76 31.26 -11.72 -3.93
C LYS A 76 29.99 -11.26 -3.21
N MET A 77 29.53 -10.05 -3.52
CA MET A 77 28.39 -9.39 -2.89
C MET A 77 27.16 -9.39 -3.80
N PHE A 78 25.97 -9.45 -3.19
CA PHE A 78 24.68 -9.54 -3.86
C PHE A 78 23.64 -8.72 -3.08
N GLY A 79 22.78 -7.99 -3.79
CA GLY A 79 21.68 -7.25 -3.15
C GLY A 79 20.47 -8.11 -2.74
N ILE A 80 20.42 -9.39 -3.12
CA ILE A 80 19.28 -10.29 -2.84
C ILE A 80 19.78 -11.64 -2.33
N LYS A 81 19.18 -12.13 -1.24
CA LYS A 81 19.56 -13.38 -0.56
C LYS A 81 19.57 -14.57 -1.51
N SER A 82 18.47 -14.77 -2.25
CA SER A 82 18.29 -15.89 -3.17
C SER A 82 19.35 -15.91 -4.29
N ARG A 83 19.80 -14.75 -4.75
CA ARG A 83 20.88 -14.66 -5.75
C ARG A 83 22.22 -15.10 -5.16
N CYS A 84 22.52 -14.73 -3.93
CA CYS A 84 23.72 -15.20 -3.22
C CYS A 84 23.66 -16.70 -2.93
N SER A 85 22.53 -17.20 -2.41
CA SER A 85 22.32 -18.63 -2.16
C SER A 85 22.50 -19.46 -3.43
N ARG A 86 21.88 -19.03 -4.53
CA ARG A 86 22.03 -19.66 -5.84
C ARG A 86 23.49 -19.64 -6.30
N HIS A 87 24.17 -18.51 -6.16
CA HIS A 87 25.60 -18.44 -6.47
C HIS A 87 26.43 -19.44 -5.65
N ILE A 88 26.19 -19.57 -4.35
CA ILE A 88 26.89 -20.51 -3.48
C ILE A 88 26.66 -21.96 -3.94
N SER A 89 25.42 -22.32 -4.25
CA SER A 89 25.09 -23.65 -4.75
C SER A 89 25.76 -23.94 -6.10
N PHE A 90 25.58 -23.08 -7.11
CA PHE A 90 26.05 -23.36 -8.47
C PHE A 90 27.54 -23.12 -8.69
N LYS A 91 28.17 -22.18 -7.99
CA LYS A 91 29.60 -21.84 -8.19
C LYS A 91 30.53 -22.51 -7.20
N HIS A 92 30.00 -22.97 -6.06
CA HIS A 92 30.80 -23.64 -5.05
C HIS A 92 30.30 -25.05 -4.71
N TYR A 93 29.34 -25.56 -5.48
CA TYR A 93 28.77 -26.91 -5.37
C TYR A 93 28.35 -27.26 -3.94
N VAL A 94 27.83 -26.28 -3.20
CA VAL A 94 27.37 -26.45 -1.83
C VAL A 94 25.91 -26.90 -1.86
N ARG A 95 25.61 -28.00 -1.15
CA ARG A 95 24.24 -28.48 -0.97
C ARG A 95 23.37 -27.44 -0.25
N GLU A 96 22.07 -27.43 -0.56
CA GLU A 96 21.15 -26.39 -0.09
C GLU A 96 21.06 -26.27 1.43
N ASP A 97 21.10 -27.41 2.12
CA ASP A 97 21.15 -27.53 3.58
C ASP A 97 22.36 -26.81 4.21
N ASN A 98 23.46 -26.65 3.47
CA ASN A 98 24.71 -26.08 3.94
C ASN A 98 24.98 -24.66 3.44
N ILE A 99 24.12 -24.08 2.59
CA ILE A 99 24.33 -22.73 2.02
C ILE A 99 24.50 -21.67 3.11
N HIS A 100 23.73 -21.77 4.19
CA HIS A 100 23.71 -20.78 5.27
C HIS A 100 25.10 -20.55 5.90
N LYS A 101 25.96 -21.59 5.93
CA LYS A 101 27.34 -21.50 6.45
C LYS A 101 28.25 -20.57 5.63
N PHE A 102 27.90 -20.33 4.38
CA PHE A 102 28.67 -19.49 3.46
C PHE A 102 27.88 -18.25 3.03
N LEU A 103 26.74 -17.98 3.64
CA LEU A 103 25.90 -16.82 3.35
C LEU A 103 26.05 -15.80 4.46
N ASN A 104 26.94 -14.84 4.26
CA ASN A 104 27.13 -13.75 5.21
C ASN A 104 26.15 -12.62 4.90
N THR A 105 25.51 -12.06 5.92
CA THR A 105 24.65 -10.87 5.77
C THR A 105 25.39 -9.66 6.34
N ILE A 106 25.54 -8.63 5.52
CA ILE A 106 26.14 -7.35 5.91
C ILE A 106 25.01 -6.33 5.91
N VAL A 107 24.91 -5.56 6.98
CA VAL A 107 23.98 -4.43 7.07
C VAL A 107 24.75 -3.17 6.76
N THR A 108 24.31 -2.43 5.75
CA THR A 108 24.91 -1.16 5.35
C THR A 108 23.85 -0.06 5.35
N PRO A 109 24.23 1.19 5.65
CA PRO A 109 23.33 2.33 5.47
C PRO A 109 22.78 2.37 4.05
N ASN A 110 21.50 2.67 3.93
CA ASN A 110 20.85 2.83 2.64
C ASN A 110 21.07 4.27 2.14
N VAL A 111 21.96 4.43 1.17
CA VAL A 111 22.27 5.75 0.58
C VAL A 111 21.10 6.35 -0.19
N ASP A 112 20.17 5.52 -0.68
CA ASP A 112 18.96 5.97 -1.39
C ASP A 112 17.75 6.04 -0.44
N TYR A 113 17.99 6.13 0.88
CA TYR A 113 16.92 6.14 1.86
C TYR A 113 16.01 7.37 1.69
N ILE A 114 14.71 7.12 1.62
CA ILE A 114 13.65 8.11 1.65
C ILE A 114 12.86 7.92 2.94
N GLU A 115 12.86 8.96 3.76
CA GLU A 115 12.12 8.96 5.03
C GLU A 115 10.62 8.82 4.82
N THR A 116 9.98 7.95 5.60
CA THR A 116 8.55 7.62 5.45
C THR A 116 7.62 8.69 6.02
N ARG A 117 8.13 9.55 6.93
CA ARG A 117 7.38 10.59 7.63
C ARG A 117 6.06 10.08 8.24
N GLY A 118 6.12 8.91 8.87
CA GLY A 118 4.97 8.29 9.54
C GLY A 118 4.06 7.47 8.63
N ALA A 119 4.30 7.42 7.31
CA ALA A 119 3.60 6.49 6.45
C ALA A 119 3.93 5.03 6.86
N MET A 120 2.90 4.18 6.84
CA MET A 120 3.01 2.76 7.15
C MET A 120 2.92 1.93 5.88
N LEU A 121 3.72 0.86 5.82
CA LEU A 121 3.59 -0.14 4.77
C LEU A 121 2.22 -0.83 4.90
N PRO A 122 1.41 -0.89 3.84
CA PRO A 122 0.12 -1.56 3.91
C PRO A 122 0.27 -3.06 4.18
N ARG A 123 -0.72 -3.64 4.86
CA ARG A 123 -0.82 -5.09 5.07
C ARG A 123 -1.71 -5.74 4.02
N LEU A 124 -1.65 -7.07 3.97
CA LEU A 124 -2.63 -7.85 3.22
C LEU A 124 -3.99 -7.79 3.95
N GLY A 125 -5.06 -7.46 3.22
CA GLY A 125 -6.43 -7.50 3.72
C GLY A 125 -7.01 -8.91 3.70
N THR A 126 -8.04 -9.15 4.52
CA THR A 126 -8.87 -10.36 4.42
C THR A 126 -9.72 -10.35 3.14
N ALA A 127 -10.38 -11.46 2.83
CA ALA A 127 -11.27 -11.54 1.68
C ALA A 127 -12.42 -10.53 1.78
N GLU A 128 -12.99 -10.38 2.98
CA GLU A 128 -14.07 -9.43 3.28
C GLU A 128 -13.59 -7.98 3.12
N GLU A 129 -12.46 -7.64 3.74
CA GLU A 129 -11.87 -6.30 3.63
C GLU A 129 -11.55 -5.92 2.17
N ASN A 130 -11.02 -6.86 1.40
CA ASN A 130 -10.72 -6.64 -0.01
C ASN A 130 -12.01 -6.47 -0.84
N ALA A 131 -13.05 -7.26 -0.56
CA ALA A 131 -14.34 -7.14 -1.22
C ALA A 131 -14.99 -5.77 -0.95
N GLU A 132 -14.92 -5.28 0.29
CA GLU A 132 -15.40 -3.95 0.66
C GLU A 132 -14.65 -2.83 -0.06
N ILE A 133 -13.32 -2.93 -0.20
CA ILE A 133 -12.54 -1.97 -0.98
C ILE A 133 -13.00 -1.96 -2.44
N ILE A 134 -13.12 -3.14 -3.06
CA ILE A 134 -13.54 -3.25 -4.46
C ILE A 134 -14.95 -2.69 -4.67
N ASP A 135 -15.89 -2.98 -3.76
CA ASP A 135 -17.26 -2.50 -3.85
C ASP A 135 -17.35 -0.97 -3.69
N ARG A 136 -16.62 -0.39 -2.74
CA ARG A 136 -16.50 1.07 -2.60
C ARG A 136 -15.96 1.73 -3.86
N GLU A 137 -14.89 1.20 -4.43
CA GLU A 137 -14.29 1.71 -5.68
C GLU A 137 -15.25 1.62 -6.86
N LYS A 138 -16.05 0.54 -6.94
CA LYS A 138 -17.12 0.41 -7.95
C LYS A 138 -18.21 1.46 -7.77
N ARG A 139 -18.66 1.71 -6.54
CA ARG A 139 -19.67 2.74 -6.24
C ARG A 139 -19.14 4.14 -6.58
N GLU A 140 -17.89 4.43 -6.24
CA GLU A 140 -17.21 5.68 -6.61
C GLU A 140 -17.10 5.86 -8.13
N ALA A 141 -16.68 4.82 -8.84
CA ALA A 141 -16.62 4.85 -10.30
C ALA A 141 -18.00 5.06 -10.94
N SER A 142 -19.07 4.48 -10.38
CA SER A 142 -20.44 4.70 -10.85
C SER A 142 -20.87 6.15 -10.66
N ARG A 143 -20.66 6.71 -9.46
CA ARG A 143 -20.99 8.13 -9.18
C ARG A 143 -20.25 9.07 -10.10
N LYS A 144 -18.95 8.83 -10.33
CA LYS A 144 -18.14 9.65 -11.23
C LYS A 144 -18.67 9.64 -12.66
N ARG A 145 -19.08 8.47 -13.19
CA ARG A 145 -19.68 8.37 -14.52
C ARG A 145 -21.00 9.12 -14.63
N GLU A 146 -21.83 9.06 -13.59
CA GLU A 146 -23.10 9.80 -13.55
C GLU A 146 -22.86 11.32 -13.51
N GLU A 147 -21.89 11.76 -12.71
CA GLU A 147 -21.48 13.16 -12.65
C GLU A 147 -20.91 13.66 -13.98
N GLU A 148 -20.05 12.88 -14.62
CA GLU A 148 -19.51 13.16 -15.96
C GLU A 148 -20.62 13.24 -17.02
N ALA A 149 -21.59 12.31 -16.99
CA ALA A 149 -22.74 12.33 -17.89
C ALA A 149 -23.63 13.56 -17.67
N ARG A 150 -23.87 13.93 -16.41
CA ARG A 150 -24.61 15.14 -16.05
C ARG A 150 -23.89 16.40 -16.50
N ALA A 151 -22.58 16.51 -16.27
CA ALA A 151 -21.77 17.63 -16.73
C ALA A 151 -21.79 17.76 -18.25
N SER A 152 -21.71 16.65 -18.98
CA SER A 152 -21.83 16.62 -20.45
C SER A 152 -23.22 17.07 -20.94
N LEU A 153 -24.29 16.69 -20.23
CA LEU A 153 -25.65 17.17 -20.57
C LEU A 153 -25.78 18.68 -20.35
N VAL A 154 -25.32 19.19 -19.21
CA VAL A 154 -25.35 20.63 -18.90
C VAL A 154 -24.59 21.41 -19.96
N HIS A 155 -23.38 20.96 -20.32
CA HIS A 155 -22.58 21.60 -21.37
C HIS A 155 -23.33 21.72 -22.70
N ARG A 156 -23.96 20.64 -23.18
CA ARG A 156 -24.76 20.66 -24.42
C ARG A 156 -25.98 21.58 -24.33
N ILE A 157 -26.61 21.70 -23.17
CA ILE A 157 -27.73 22.63 -22.97
C ILE A 157 -27.22 24.07 -23.05
N THR A 158 -26.11 24.38 -22.38
CA THR A 158 -25.49 25.71 -22.41
C THR A 158 -25.12 26.13 -23.82
N GLU A 159 -24.45 25.26 -24.60
CA GLU A 159 -24.10 25.55 -26.00
C GLU A 159 -25.33 25.85 -26.87
N ARG A 160 -26.44 25.13 -26.65
CA ARG A 160 -27.69 25.36 -27.39
C ARG A 160 -28.35 26.68 -27.01
N LEU A 161 -28.29 27.08 -25.74
CA LEU A 161 -28.82 28.36 -25.27
C LEU A 161 -27.97 29.52 -25.81
N GLU A 162 -26.64 29.42 -25.75
CA GLU A 162 -25.73 30.42 -26.32
C GLU A 162 -25.92 30.57 -27.83
N ALA A 163 -26.09 29.47 -28.57
CA ALA A 163 -26.38 29.52 -30.00
C ALA A 163 -27.73 30.20 -30.30
N ALA A 164 -28.76 29.96 -29.47
CA ALA A 164 -30.05 30.62 -29.61
C ALA A 164 -29.95 32.13 -29.32
N GLU A 165 -29.20 32.54 -28.29
CA GLU A 165 -28.97 33.95 -27.97
C GLU A 165 -28.23 34.70 -29.10
N ILE A 166 -27.31 34.04 -29.79
CA ILE A 166 -26.63 34.62 -30.96
C ILE A 166 -27.62 34.83 -32.11
N MET A 167 -28.45 33.83 -32.41
CA MET A 167 -29.47 33.95 -33.46
C MET A 167 -30.45 35.09 -33.15
N ASP A 168 -30.91 35.25 -31.91
CA ASP A 168 -31.85 36.32 -31.56
C ASP A 168 -31.24 37.74 -31.69
N ARG A 169 -29.92 37.89 -31.52
CA ARG A 169 -29.21 39.17 -31.72
C ARG A 169 -28.99 39.54 -33.18
N ASP A 170 -28.77 38.57 -34.06
CA ASP A 170 -28.52 38.82 -35.49
C ASP A 170 -29.81 39.19 -36.26
N PHE A 171 -30.99 38.99 -35.66
CA PHE A 171 -32.30 39.33 -36.22
C PHE A 171 -32.97 40.58 -35.59
N SER A 172 -32.32 41.25 -34.63
CA SER A 172 -32.78 42.50 -33.99
C SER A 172 -32.03 43.71 -34.51
#